data_AF-A0A7C1NCY6-F1
#
_entry.id   AF-A0A7C1NCY6-F1
#
_cell.length_a   1.000
_cell.length_b   1.000
_cell.length_c   1.000
_cell.angle_alpha   90.00
_cell.angle_beta   90.00
_cell.angle_gamma   90.00
#
_symmetry.space_group_name_H-M   'P 1'
#
loop_
_entity.id
_entity.type
_entity.pdbx_description
1 polymer ?
#
loop_
_entity_poly.entity_id
_entity_poly.type
_entity_poly.pdbx_seq_one_letter_code
_entity_poly.pdbx_strand_id
1 'polypeptide(L)'
;MKSWRPILPLLLLSAFYCHRHHQPLPFPLSKSLPVITGYYPHYHQPLPPDHPLQPQISVLRQDIEANENLLRQLVRDHYDVKSPLEFRFSYAGVDSANSRLIIRYFAPDAQPHELAGWQVQLIYRLPKPTLDSIYVWAVPLE
;
A
#
# COMPACT_ATOMS: atom_id res chain seq x y z
N MET A 1 9.72 65.74 13.59
CA MET A 1 10.23 64.89 12.50
C MET A 1 11.36 64.01 13.02
N LYS A 2 11.10 62.72 13.23
CA LYS A 2 12.10 61.63 13.23
C LYS A 2 11.33 60.31 13.25
N SER A 3 11.24 59.69 12.08
CA SER A 3 10.58 58.41 11.83
C SER A 3 11.52 57.27 12.20
N TRP A 4 11.16 56.44 13.17
CA TRP A 4 11.86 55.19 13.46
C TRP A 4 10.82 54.07 13.64
N ARG A 5 10.68 53.22 12.61
CA ARG A 5 10.37 51.80 12.78
C ARG A 5 11.67 51.06 12.49
N PRO A 6 11.97 49.98 13.21
CA PRO A 6 11.95 48.71 12.47
C PRO A 6 11.41 47.49 13.23
N ILE A 7 10.81 46.61 12.42
CA ILE A 7 11.05 45.15 12.32
C ILE A 7 10.43 44.22 13.38
N LEU A 8 9.33 43.63 12.94
CA LEU A 8 8.71 42.36 13.35
C LEU A 8 9.75 41.20 13.33
N PRO A 9 9.88 40.37 14.37
CA PRO A 9 10.56 39.10 14.23
C PRO A 9 9.56 38.05 13.73
N LEU A 10 9.52 37.89 12.42
CA LEU A 10 8.88 36.78 11.73
C LEU A 10 9.77 35.53 11.92
N LEU A 11 9.74 34.92 13.10
CA LEU A 11 10.33 33.60 13.35
C LEU A 11 9.27 32.52 13.15
N LEU A 12 8.75 32.43 11.91
CA LEU A 12 8.21 31.18 11.40
C LEU A 12 9.42 30.35 10.97
N LEU A 13 10.00 29.66 11.95
CA LEU A 13 10.97 28.60 11.72
C LEU A 13 10.36 27.65 10.71
N SER A 14 10.98 27.69 9.53
CA SER A 14 10.80 26.80 8.41
C SER A 14 10.77 25.36 8.88
N ALA A 15 9.57 24.86 9.12
CA ALA A 15 9.25 23.48 8.84
C ALA A 15 9.51 23.29 7.34
N PHE A 16 10.76 22.97 6.99
CA PHE A 16 11.07 22.20 5.81
C PHE A 16 10.44 20.81 6.02
N TYR A 17 9.11 20.80 6.00
CA TYR A 17 8.33 19.62 5.72
C TYR A 17 8.84 19.20 4.35
N CYS A 18 9.67 18.15 4.34
CA CYS A 18 10.03 17.46 3.11
C CYS A 18 8.71 17.18 2.39
N HIS A 19 8.38 18.00 1.40
CA HIS A 19 7.41 17.71 0.37
C HIS A 19 8.02 16.57 -0.46
N ARG A 20 8.10 15.37 0.14
CA ARG A 20 8.21 14.14 -0.61
C ARG A 20 6.96 14.13 -1.46
N HIS A 21 7.15 14.25 -2.77
CA HIS A 21 6.15 13.97 -3.78
C HIS A 21 5.70 12.51 -3.65
N HIS A 22 4.94 12.20 -2.60
CA HIS A 22 4.04 11.07 -2.56
C HIS A 22 2.97 11.41 -3.58
N GLN A 23 2.97 10.65 -4.68
CA GLN A 23 1.76 10.54 -5.44
C GLN A 23 0.85 9.70 -4.54
N PRO A 24 -0.28 10.25 -4.04
CA PRO A 24 -1.30 9.40 -3.43
C PRO A 24 -1.62 8.29 -4.42
N LEU A 25 -1.99 7.12 -3.91
CA LEU A 25 -2.50 6.07 -4.76
C LEU A 25 -3.55 6.68 -5.68
N PRO A 26 -3.52 6.37 -6.98
CA PRO A 26 -4.55 6.85 -7.88
C PRO A 26 -5.84 6.16 -7.43
N PHE A 27 -6.64 6.89 -6.65
CA PHE A 27 -7.96 6.49 -6.22
C PHE A 27 -8.96 7.44 -6.88
N PRO A 28 -9.86 6.95 -7.74
CA PRO A 28 -10.05 5.54 -8.13
C PRO A 28 -8.87 4.97 -8.93
N LEU A 29 -8.66 3.65 -8.84
CA LEU A 29 -7.62 2.96 -9.62
C LEU A 29 -7.80 3.30 -11.10
N SER A 30 -6.68 3.58 -11.78
CA SER A 30 -6.71 3.73 -13.24
C SER A 30 -7.32 2.49 -13.87
N LYS A 31 -8.23 2.65 -14.85
CA LYS A 31 -8.76 1.54 -15.65
C LYS A 31 -7.66 0.71 -16.34
N SER A 32 -6.47 1.28 -16.50
CA SER A 32 -5.31 0.62 -17.11
C SER A 32 -4.46 -0.18 -16.12
N LEU A 33 -4.76 -0.16 -14.82
CA LEU A 33 -3.97 -0.88 -13.82
C LEU A 33 -4.29 -2.38 -13.89
N PRO A 34 -3.31 -3.26 -14.17
CA PRO A 34 -3.54 -4.70 -14.19
C PRO A 34 -3.93 -5.23 -12.81
N VAL A 35 -5.06 -5.96 -12.77
CA VAL A 35 -5.47 -6.77 -11.62
C VAL A 35 -5.46 -8.23 -12.08
N ILE A 36 -4.68 -9.06 -11.40
CA ILE A 36 -4.34 -10.42 -11.81
C ILE A 36 -4.81 -11.39 -10.75
N THR A 37 -5.49 -12.46 -11.15
CA THR A 37 -5.88 -13.55 -10.25
C THR A 37 -4.68 -14.46 -9.98
N GLY A 38 -4.39 -14.72 -8.71
CA GLY A 38 -3.29 -15.58 -8.28
C GLY A 38 -2.26 -14.86 -7.42
N TYR A 39 -1.11 -15.51 -7.22
CA TYR A 39 -0.01 -15.01 -6.41
C TYR A 39 1.05 -14.33 -7.27
N TYR A 40 1.69 -13.29 -6.74
CA TYR A 40 2.84 -12.65 -7.40
C TYR A 40 3.98 -13.68 -7.63
N PRO A 41 4.32 -14.02 -8.88
CA PRO A 41 5.07 -15.24 -9.17
C PRO A 41 6.57 -15.15 -8.89
N HIS A 42 7.08 -13.94 -8.65
CA HIS A 42 8.51 -13.74 -8.44
C HIS A 42 8.89 -13.81 -6.95
N TYR A 43 10.08 -14.35 -6.71
CA TYR A 43 10.65 -14.43 -5.38
C TYR A 43 10.82 -13.02 -4.79
N HIS A 44 10.41 -12.88 -3.54
CA HIS A 44 10.56 -11.65 -2.79
C HIS A 44 10.81 -11.98 -1.33
N GLN A 45 11.58 -11.11 -0.67
CA GLN A 45 11.92 -11.25 0.73
C GLN A 45 11.10 -10.28 1.56
N PRO A 46 10.41 -10.75 2.62
CA PRO A 46 9.83 -9.87 3.62
C PRO A 46 10.90 -8.93 4.18
N LEU A 47 10.56 -7.65 4.32
CA LEU A 47 11.45 -6.64 4.84
C LEU A 47 11.40 -6.61 6.37
N PRO A 48 12.56 -6.48 7.05
CA PRO A 48 12.59 -6.31 8.49
C PRO A 48 12.08 -4.91 8.89
N PRO A 49 11.62 -4.72 10.15
CA PRO A 49 11.06 -3.46 10.63
C PRO A 49 12.00 -2.25 10.61
N ASP A 50 13.31 -2.46 10.49
CA ASP A 50 14.36 -1.43 10.45
C ASP A 50 14.82 -1.08 9.02
N HIS A 51 14.20 -1.67 8.00
CA HIS A 51 14.60 -1.46 6.60
C HIS A 51 14.42 0.02 6.17
N PRO A 52 15.33 0.59 5.35
CA PRO A 52 15.25 2.00 4.91
C PRO A 52 13.97 2.39 4.13
N LEU A 53 13.24 1.40 3.59
CA LEU A 53 11.97 1.64 2.90
C LEU A 53 10.77 1.80 3.84
N GLN A 54 10.91 1.52 5.14
CA GLN A 54 9.81 1.54 6.10
C GLN A 54 9.04 2.87 6.14
N PRO A 55 9.68 4.06 6.09
CA PRO A 55 8.93 5.32 6.01
C PRO A 55 8.02 5.42 4.78
N GLN A 56 8.45 4.86 3.63
CA GLN A 56 7.62 4.87 2.42
C GLN A 56 6.49 3.85 2.52
N ILE A 57 6.78 2.66 3.08
CA ILE A 57 5.79 1.61 3.33
C ILE A 57 4.69 2.14 4.25
N SER A 58 5.03 2.83 5.34
CA SER A 58 4.05 3.39 6.29
C SER A 58 3.06 4.35 5.61
N VAL A 59 3.55 5.21 4.70
CA VAL A 59 2.68 6.12 3.95
C VAL A 59 1.76 5.35 3.01
N LEU A 60 2.31 4.41 2.24
CA LEU A 60 1.50 3.58 1.33
C LEU A 60 0.43 2.81 2.09
N ARG A 61 0.79 2.23 3.25
CA ARG A 61 -0.14 1.52 4.13
C ARG A 61 -1.24 2.43 4.65
N GLN A 62 -0.90 3.63 5.14
CA GLN A 62 -1.90 4.58 5.61
C GLN A 62 -2.93 4.90 4.53
N ASP A 63 -2.47 5.07 3.27
CA ASP A 63 -3.34 5.32 2.13
C ASP A 63 -4.20 4.11 1.76
N ILE A 64 -3.63 2.89 1.75
CA ILE A 64 -4.38 1.64 1.51
C ILE A 64 -5.43 1.42 2.59
N GLU A 65 -5.06 1.60 3.87
CA GLU A 65 -5.92 1.37 5.03
C GLU A 65 -7.05 2.42 5.10
N ALA A 66 -6.78 3.67 4.72
CA ALA A 66 -7.83 4.69 4.56
C ALA A 66 -8.83 4.34 3.44
N ASN A 67 -8.42 3.52 2.47
CA ASN A 67 -9.20 3.09 1.31
C ASN A 67 -9.47 1.57 1.30
N GLU A 68 -9.54 0.93 2.47
CA GLU A 68 -9.61 -0.54 2.60
C GLU A 68 -10.80 -1.17 1.84
N ASN A 69 -11.88 -0.41 1.62
CA ASN A 69 -13.03 -0.85 0.80
C ASN A 69 -12.63 -1.28 -0.62
N LEU A 70 -11.55 -0.73 -1.18
CA LEU A 70 -11.02 -1.19 -2.45
C LEU A 70 -10.55 -2.65 -2.36
N LEU A 71 -9.86 -3.04 -1.29
CA LEU A 71 -9.39 -4.42 -1.12
C LEU A 71 -10.58 -5.40 -1.13
N ARG A 72 -11.68 -5.00 -0.50
CA ARG A 72 -12.95 -5.75 -0.51
C ARG A 72 -13.53 -5.85 -1.91
N GLN A 73 -13.56 -4.73 -2.63
CA GLN A 73 -14.06 -4.68 -4.01
C GLN A 73 -13.22 -5.56 -4.92
N LEU A 74 -11.89 -5.46 -4.86
CA LEU A 74 -10.96 -6.26 -5.66
C LEU A 74 -11.19 -7.76 -5.48
N VAL A 75 -11.41 -8.22 -4.24
CA VAL A 75 -11.73 -9.64 -4.00
C VAL A 75 -13.11 -10.00 -4.57
N ARG A 76 -14.14 -9.18 -4.33
CA ARG A 76 -15.50 -9.46 -4.79
C ARG A 76 -15.67 -9.40 -6.30
N ASP A 77 -14.85 -8.62 -6.99
CA ASP A 77 -14.82 -8.56 -8.45
C ASP A 77 -14.27 -9.86 -9.07
N HIS A 78 -13.53 -10.67 -8.30
CA HIS A 78 -12.89 -11.90 -8.78
C HIS A 78 -13.45 -13.17 -8.15
N TYR A 79 -14.14 -13.08 -7.01
CA TYR A 79 -14.66 -14.21 -6.24
C TYR A 79 -16.06 -13.89 -5.68
N ASP A 80 -16.99 -14.86 -5.68
CA ASP A 80 -18.34 -14.69 -5.11
C ASP A 80 -18.30 -14.76 -3.56
N VAL A 81 -17.77 -13.70 -2.93
CA VAL A 81 -17.59 -13.61 -1.48
C VAL A 81 -18.70 -12.78 -0.85
N LYS A 82 -19.56 -13.45 -0.08
CA LYS A 82 -20.69 -12.84 0.64
C LYS A 82 -20.38 -12.50 2.10
N SER A 83 -19.31 -13.08 2.65
CA SER A 83 -18.88 -12.82 4.02
C SER A 83 -18.25 -11.42 4.18
N PRO A 84 -18.18 -10.91 5.42
CA PRO A 84 -17.36 -9.75 5.75
C PRO A 84 -15.88 -10.03 5.43
N LEU A 85 -15.23 -9.04 4.82
CA LEU A 85 -13.80 -9.06 4.52
C LEU A 85 -13.10 -8.05 5.42
N GLU A 86 -12.33 -8.53 6.40
CA GLU A 86 -11.51 -7.71 7.30
C GLU A 86 -10.04 -7.87 6.93
N PHE A 87 -9.49 -6.90 6.19
CA PHE A 87 -8.11 -6.99 5.76
C PHE A 87 -7.16 -6.53 6.85
N ARG A 88 -6.11 -7.31 7.03
CA ARG A 88 -4.99 -6.98 7.91
C ARG A 88 -3.72 -6.93 7.10
N PHE A 89 -2.87 -5.95 7.38
CA PHE A 89 -1.53 -5.90 6.83
C PHE A 89 -0.77 -7.17 7.26
N SER A 90 -0.22 -7.89 6.29
CA SER A 90 0.53 -9.12 6.54
C SER A 90 2.03 -8.83 6.56
N TYR A 91 2.58 -8.32 5.46
CA TYR A 91 3.98 -7.89 5.38
C TYR A 91 4.20 -6.95 4.18
N ALA A 92 5.38 -6.32 4.18
CA ALA A 92 5.95 -5.68 3.00
C ALA A 92 7.21 -6.46 2.60
N GLY A 93 7.43 -6.67 1.31
CA GLY A 93 8.55 -7.43 0.79
C GLY A 93 9.17 -6.78 -0.42
N VAL A 94 10.39 -7.18 -0.77
CA VAL A 94 11.11 -6.67 -1.94
C VAL A 94 11.50 -7.82 -2.85
N ASP A 95 11.18 -7.67 -4.12
CA ASP A 95 11.81 -8.39 -5.21
C ASP A 95 12.91 -7.49 -5.76
N SER A 96 14.14 -7.77 -5.35
CA SER A 96 15.31 -6.99 -5.76
C SER A 96 15.66 -7.21 -7.24
N ALA A 97 15.37 -8.40 -7.77
CA ALA A 97 15.69 -8.74 -9.16
C ALA A 97 14.85 -7.91 -10.14
N ASN A 98 13.58 -7.69 -9.82
CA ASN A 98 12.66 -6.91 -10.63
C ASN A 98 12.45 -5.48 -10.11
N SER A 99 13.19 -5.05 -9.08
CA SER A 99 13.02 -3.73 -8.44
C SER A 99 11.56 -3.44 -8.08
N ARG A 100 10.92 -4.37 -7.36
CA ARG A 100 9.53 -4.26 -6.90
C ARG A 100 9.44 -4.23 -5.39
N LEU A 101 8.51 -3.42 -4.89
CA LEU A 101 8.02 -3.44 -3.52
C LEU A 101 6.64 -4.09 -3.52
N ILE A 102 6.44 -5.07 -2.65
CA ILE A 102 5.19 -5.80 -2.48
C ILE A 102 4.60 -5.38 -1.14
N ILE A 103 3.34 -4.97 -1.12
CA ILE A 103 2.57 -4.75 0.11
C ILE A 103 1.43 -5.77 0.11
N ARG A 104 1.40 -6.65 1.12
CA ARG A 104 0.43 -7.74 1.21
C ARG A 104 -0.58 -7.48 2.33
N TYR A 105 -1.86 -7.61 1.99
CA TYR A 105 -2.97 -7.70 2.92
C TYR A 105 -3.64 -9.06 2.83
N PHE A 106 -4.20 -9.51 3.95
CA PHE A 106 -4.93 -10.77 4.03
C PHE A 106 -6.21 -10.60 4.86
N ALA A 107 -7.30 -11.16 4.37
CA ALA A 107 -8.57 -11.28 5.08
C ALA A 107 -8.85 -12.78 5.29
N PRO A 108 -8.88 -13.29 6.54
CA PRO A 108 -9.18 -14.70 6.79
C PRO A 108 -10.63 -15.02 6.40
N ASP A 109 -10.87 -16.26 5.98
CA ASP A 109 -12.24 -16.78 5.90
C ASP A 109 -12.79 -16.94 7.33
N ALA A 110 -13.99 -16.43 7.58
CA ALA A 110 -14.67 -16.56 8.86
C ALA A 110 -15.13 -17.99 9.12
N GLN A 111 -15.30 -18.80 8.07
CA GLN A 111 -15.68 -20.21 8.16
C GLN A 111 -14.74 -21.05 7.28
N PRO A 112 -13.46 -21.21 7.68
CA PRO A 112 -12.47 -21.88 6.87
C PRO A 112 -12.82 -23.37 6.71
N HIS A 113 -13.09 -23.79 5.47
CA HIS A 113 -13.31 -25.20 5.10
C HIS A 113 -12.31 -25.65 4.04
N GLU A 114 -12.27 -24.93 2.91
CA GLU A 114 -11.33 -25.18 1.80
C GLU A 114 -10.33 -24.02 1.62
N LEU A 115 -10.69 -22.82 2.07
CA LEU A 115 -9.88 -21.61 1.94
C LEU A 115 -9.47 -21.09 3.31
N ALA A 116 -8.22 -20.65 3.41
CA ALA A 116 -7.71 -19.92 4.56
C ALA A 116 -8.23 -18.48 4.56
N GLY A 117 -8.47 -17.92 3.37
CA GLY A 117 -8.98 -16.56 3.18
C GLY A 117 -8.55 -15.96 1.85
N TRP A 118 -8.56 -14.64 1.79
CA TRP A 118 -8.29 -13.86 0.58
C TRP A 118 -7.11 -12.93 0.78
N GLN A 119 -6.23 -12.92 -0.22
CA GLN A 119 -5.02 -12.12 -0.25
C GLN A 119 -5.12 -11.05 -1.33
N VAL A 120 -4.61 -9.86 -1.02
CA VAL A 120 -4.31 -8.83 -2.01
C VAL A 120 -2.83 -8.43 -1.89
N GLN A 121 -2.08 -8.49 -2.99
CA GLN A 121 -0.72 -7.98 -3.09
C GLN A 121 -0.70 -6.79 -4.03
N LEU A 122 -0.29 -5.63 -3.51
CA LEU A 122 -0.06 -4.42 -4.28
C LEU A 122 1.41 -4.35 -4.66
N ILE A 123 1.70 -4.31 -5.96
CA ILE A 123 3.06 -4.34 -6.50
C ILE A 123 3.43 -2.94 -6.96
N TYR A 124 4.48 -2.38 -6.38
CA TYR A 124 5.00 -1.05 -6.71
C TYR A 124 6.36 -1.16 -7.40
N ARG A 125 6.61 -0.33 -8.40
CA ARG A 125 7.96 -0.13 -8.96
C ARG A 125 8.82 0.70 -8.01
N LEU A 126 10.06 0.29 -7.81
CA LEU A 126 11.10 1.04 -7.11
C LEU A 126 12.00 1.78 -8.11
N PRO A 127 12.78 2.80 -7.70
CA PRO A 127 13.02 3.29 -6.32
C PRO A 127 11.96 4.26 -5.80
N LYS A 128 11.14 4.87 -6.67
CA LYS A 128 10.01 5.70 -6.29
C LYS A 128 8.73 4.86 -6.41
N PRO A 129 8.13 4.42 -5.30
CA PRO A 129 6.94 3.55 -5.33
C PRO A 129 5.85 4.12 -6.22
N THR A 130 5.55 3.39 -7.29
CA THR A 130 4.42 3.66 -8.19
C THR A 130 3.68 2.35 -8.40
N LEU A 131 2.37 2.33 -8.13
CA LEU A 131 1.56 1.13 -8.25
C LEU A 131 1.58 0.63 -9.70
N ASP A 132 1.95 -0.63 -9.88
CA ASP A 132 2.25 -1.26 -11.18
C ASP A 132 1.23 -2.34 -11.52
N SER A 133 0.88 -3.16 -10.53
CA SER A 133 -0.12 -4.22 -10.65
C SER A 133 -0.65 -4.63 -9.28
N ILE A 134 -1.79 -5.33 -9.30
CA ILE A 134 -2.41 -5.91 -8.11
C ILE A 134 -2.64 -7.40 -8.37
N TYR A 135 -2.32 -8.22 -7.38
CA TYR A 135 -2.60 -9.65 -7.41
C TYR A 135 -3.66 -9.98 -6.35
N VAL A 136 -4.68 -10.75 -6.71
CA VAL A 136 -5.79 -11.13 -5.85
C VAL A 136 -5.93 -12.64 -5.84
N TRP A 137 -5.86 -13.25 -4.66
CA TRP A 137 -5.82 -14.70 -4.54
C TRP A 137 -6.72 -15.24 -3.44
N ALA A 138 -7.50 -16.28 -3.74
CA ALA A 138 -8.13 -17.15 -2.75
C ALA A 138 -7.07 -18.17 -2.30
N VAL A 139 -6.65 -18.07 -1.04
CA VAL A 139 -5.59 -18.90 -0.47
C VAL A 139 -6.22 -20.19 0.05
N PRO A 140 -5.85 -21.38 -0.47
CA PRO A 140 -6.35 -22.66 0.03
C PRO A 140 -5.84 -22.94 1.45
N LEU A 141 -6.59 -23.75 2.20
CA LEU A 141 -6.05 -24.45 3.37
C LEU A 141 -5.15 -25.59 2.86
N GLU A 142 -3.92 -25.65 3.37
CA GLU A 142 -2.98 -26.75 3.07
C GLU A 142 -3.46 -28.09 3.65
#